data_AF-A0A1L9UKT0-F1
#
_entry.id   AF-A0A1L9UKT0-F1
#
_cell.length_a   1.000
_cell.length_b   1.000
_cell.length_c   1.000
_cell.angle_alpha   90.00
_cell.angle_beta   90.00
_cell.angle_gamma   90.00
#
_symmetry.space_group_name_H-M   'P 1'
#
loop_
_entity.id
_entity.type
_entity.pdbx_description
1 polymer ?
#
loop_
_entity_poly.entity_id
_entity_poly.type
_entity_poly.pdbx_seq_one_letter_code
_entity_poly.pdbx_strand_id
1 'polypeptide(L)'
;MAEVQLIATLRPAPGKEVEEEPSCLAFLLTEHHRADGTLEFKVIERWTDTIALEHHQSRAWLREMYSTFMEKELLNGPEQIEMLTIIAGFAAR
;
A
#
# COMPACT_ATOMS: atom_id res chain seq x y z
N MET A 1 -2.59 27.80 4.30
CA MET A 1 -1.77 27.46 5.48
C MET A 1 -1.02 26.19 5.13
N ALA A 2 0.26 26.11 5.48
CA ALA A 2 1.21 25.16 4.89
C ALA A 2 0.77 23.69 5.04
N GLU A 3 0.52 23.02 3.91
CA GLU A 3 0.45 21.56 3.85
C GLU A 3 1.88 21.03 4.08
N VAL A 4 2.13 20.50 5.27
CA VAL A 4 3.37 19.78 5.55
C VAL A 4 3.29 18.46 4.80
N GLN A 5 4.02 18.35 3.68
CA GLN A 5 4.19 17.08 2.97
C GLN A 5 5.47 16.40 3.50
N LEU A 6 5.30 15.38 4.34
CA LEU A 6 6.40 14.54 4.80
C LEU A 6 6.67 13.45 3.75
N ILE A 7 7.79 13.56 3.04
CA ILE A 7 8.33 12.47 2.21
C ILE A 7 9.51 11.89 2.98
N ALA A 8 9.33 10.70 3.55
CA ALA A 8 10.40 9.97 4.22
C ALA A 8 10.99 8.93 3.25
N THR A 9 12.22 9.18 2.78
CA THR A 9 12.98 8.17 2.02
C THR A 9 13.70 7.25 3.01
N LEU A 10 13.21 6.02 3.14
CA LEU A 10 13.86 4.98 3.94
C LEU A 10 14.78 4.14 3.04
N ARG A 11 16.03 3.93 3.46
CA ARG A 11 16.96 3.01 2.78
C ARG A 11 17.11 1.76 3.65
N PRO A 12 16.77 0.57 3.14
CA PRO A 12 16.96 -0.65 3.91
C PRO A 12 18.45 -0.90 4.19
N ALA A 13 18.73 -1.59 5.30
CA ALA A 13 20.07 -2.09 5.56
C ALA A 13 20.44 -3.21 4.55
N PRO A 14 21.74 -3.44 4.27
CA PRO A 14 22.16 -4.51 3.37
C PRO A 14 21.58 -5.86 3.76
N GLY A 15 21.00 -6.59 2.81
CA GLY A 15 20.30 -7.86 3.05
C GLY A 15 18.88 -7.74 3.60
N LYS A 16 18.33 -6.52 3.65
CA LYS A 16 16.92 -6.21 3.97
C LYS A 16 16.20 -5.56 2.80
N GLU A 17 16.77 -5.62 1.60
CA GLU A 17 16.11 -5.26 0.37
C GLU A 17 14.89 -6.18 0.21
N VAL A 18 13.70 -5.60 0.22
CA VAL A 18 12.47 -6.31 -0.15
C VAL A 18 12.50 -6.48 -1.68
N GLU A 19 11.80 -7.48 -2.21
CA GLU A 19 11.57 -7.60 -3.66
C GLU A 19 11.07 -6.25 -4.19
N GLU A 20 11.92 -5.56 -4.95
CA GLU A 20 11.53 -4.29 -5.56
C GLU A 20 10.58 -4.58 -6.70
N GLU A 21 9.41 -3.95 -6.70
CA GLU A 21 8.50 -3.97 -7.83
C GLU A 21 8.64 -2.65 -8.59
N PRO A 22 9.50 -2.59 -9.62
CA PRO A 22 9.85 -1.34 -10.29
C PRO A 22 8.65 -0.66 -10.98
N SER A 23 7.58 -1.41 -11.18
CA SER A 23 6.31 -0.93 -11.72
C SER A 23 5.40 -0.28 -10.67
N CYS A 24 5.74 -0.38 -9.37
CA CYS A 24 5.11 0.35 -8.28
C CYS A 24 5.80 1.71 -8.10
N LEU A 25 5.10 2.77 -8.46
CA LEU A 25 5.58 4.15 -8.45
C LEU A 25 5.48 4.80 -7.06
N ALA A 26 4.56 4.33 -6.22
CA ALA A 26 4.42 4.78 -4.84
C ALA A 26 3.70 3.72 -4.02
N PHE A 27 4.14 3.55 -2.76
CA PHE A 27 3.49 2.74 -1.76
C PHE A 27 3.41 3.55 -0.47
N LEU A 28 2.20 3.82 0.01
CA LEU A 28 1.96 4.51 1.28
C LEU A 28 1.14 3.59 2.18
N LEU A 29 1.63 3.36 3.39
CA LEU A 29 0.84 2.79 4.49
C LEU A 29 0.45 3.94 5.42
N THR A 30 -0.84 4.13 5.60
CA THR A 30 -1.39 5.14 6.50
C THR A 30 -2.22 4.48 7.59
N GLU A 31 -2.07 4.98 8.80
CA GLU A 31 -2.87 4.59 9.95
C GLU A 31 -3.95 5.66 10.18
N HIS A 32 -5.20 5.23 10.36
CA HIS A 32 -6.35 6.09 10.56
C HIS A 32 -7.12 5.66 11.80
N HIS A 33 -7.24 6.57 12.76
CA HIS A 33 -8.00 6.37 13.99
C HIS A 33 -9.40 6.94 13.80
N ARG A 34 -10.41 6.07 13.76
CA ARG A 34 -11.82 6.49 13.64
C ARG A 34 -12.34 7.05 14.97
N ALA A 35 -13.38 7.86 14.87
CA ALA A 35 -14.04 8.47 16.03
C ALA A 35 -14.67 7.44 16.99
N ASP A 36 -14.97 6.24 16.50
CA ASP A 36 -15.48 5.10 17.29
C ASP A 36 -14.37 4.30 18.00
N GLY A 37 -13.11 4.71 17.86
CA GLY A 37 -11.94 4.03 18.43
C GLY A 37 -11.40 2.88 17.57
N THR A 38 -11.98 2.63 16.39
CA THR A 38 -11.48 1.62 15.45
C THR A 38 -10.20 2.12 14.78
N LEU A 39 -9.19 1.24 14.74
CA LEU A 39 -7.96 1.47 13.98
C LEU A 39 -8.11 0.92 12.56
N GLU A 40 -7.76 1.72 11.57
CA GLU A 40 -7.72 1.31 10.17
C GLU A 40 -6.35 1.55 9.56
N PHE A 41 -5.92 0.62 8.73
CA PHE A 41 -4.76 0.81 7.87
C PHE A 41 -5.23 0.96 6.44
N LYS A 42 -4.78 2.01 5.76
CA LYS A 42 -5.00 2.23 4.34
C LYS A 42 -3.67 2.11 3.61
N VAL A 43 -3.60 1.16 2.70
CA VAL A 43 -2.51 1.02 1.74
C VAL A 43 -2.91 1.77 0.46
N ILE A 44 -2.05 2.70 0.03
CA ILE A 44 -2.24 3.45 -1.20
C ILE A 44 -1.08 3.12 -2.11
N GLU A 45 -1.40 2.50 -3.24
CA GLU A 45 -0.42 2.07 -4.22
C GLU A 45 -0.66 2.79 -5.54
N ARG A 46 0.42 3.21 -6.17
CA ARG A 46 0.38 3.76 -7.51
C ARG A 46 1.19 2.87 -8.42
N TRP A 47 0.54 2.33 -9.44
CA TRP A 47 1.18 1.47 -10.42
C TRP A 47 1.38 2.20 -11.75
N THR A 48 2.35 1.76 -12.54
CA THR A 48 2.63 2.27 -13.89
C THR A 48 1.45 2.04 -14.84
N ASP A 49 0.81 0.87 -14.74
CA ASP A 49 -0.39 0.50 -15.47
C ASP A 49 -1.17 -0.62 -14.73
N THR A 50 -2.34 -0.99 -15.26
CA THR A 50 -3.18 -2.04 -14.68
C THR A 50 -2.54 -3.43 -14.77
N ILE A 51 -1.73 -3.71 -15.80
CA ILE A 51 -1.08 -5.02 -15.97
C ILE A 51 -0.07 -5.24 -14.84
N ALA A 52 0.67 -4.19 -14.46
CA ALA A 52 1.58 -4.23 -13.32
C ALA A 52 0.85 -4.51 -12.00
N LEU A 53 -0.31 -3.88 -11.78
CA LEU A 53 -1.15 -4.13 -10.60
C LEU A 53 -1.68 -5.57 -10.58
N GLU A 54 -2.21 -6.06 -11.71
CA GLU A 54 -2.69 -7.44 -11.81
C GLU A 54 -1.57 -8.46 -11.55
N HIS A 55 -0.37 -8.19 -12.06
CA HIS A 55 0.81 -9.01 -11.79
C HIS A 55 1.17 -9.01 -10.29
N HIS A 56 1.18 -7.84 -9.64
CA HIS A 56 1.38 -7.70 -8.19
C HIS A 56 0.34 -8.53 -7.40
N GLN A 57 -0.94 -8.39 -7.73
CA GLN A 57 -2.04 -9.12 -7.11
C GLN A 57 -1.91 -10.65 -7.30
N SER A 58 -1.20 -11.09 -8.33
CA SER A 58 -0.99 -12.50 -8.61
C SER A 58 0.20 -13.11 -7.84
N ARG A 59 1.05 -12.30 -7.19
CA ARG A 59 2.28 -12.75 -6.52
C ARG A 59 1.99 -13.75 -5.40
N ALA A 60 2.84 -14.76 -5.28
CA ALA A 60 2.71 -15.81 -4.28
C ALA A 60 2.77 -15.27 -2.84
N TRP A 61 3.71 -14.34 -2.58
CA TRP A 61 3.88 -13.75 -1.24
C TRP A 61 2.65 -12.94 -0.80
N LEU A 62 1.97 -12.25 -1.73
CA LEU A 62 0.78 -11.47 -1.40
C LEU A 62 -0.39 -12.40 -1.06
N ARG A 63 -0.54 -13.50 -1.81
CA ARG A 63 -1.51 -14.55 -1.49
C ARG A 63 -1.23 -15.19 -0.12
N GLU A 64 0.03 -15.44 0.20
CA GLU A 64 0.45 -15.97 1.50
C GLU A 64 0.15 -14.98 2.65
N MET A 65 0.37 -13.69 2.43
CA MET A 65 0.00 -12.63 3.38
C MET A 65 -1.50 -12.65 3.67
N TYR A 66 -2.36 -12.67 2.64
CA TYR A 66 -3.81 -12.76 2.83
C TYR A 66 -4.25 -14.08 3.48
N SER A 67 -3.62 -15.20 3.14
CA SER A 67 -3.86 -16.47 3.83
C SER A 67 -3.58 -16.34 5.33
N THR A 68 -2.44 -15.73 5.67
CA THR A 68 -2.06 -15.48 7.07
C THR A 68 -3.06 -14.58 7.79
N PHE A 69 -3.57 -13.54 7.12
CA PHE A 69 -4.57 -12.64 7.68
C PHE A 69 -5.87 -13.38 8.01
N MET A 70 -6.31 -14.27 7.12
CA MET A 70 -7.49 -15.10 7.32
C MET A 70 -7.28 -16.14 8.43
N GLU A 71 -6.18 -16.90 8.38
CA GLU A 71 -5.86 -17.96 9.34
C GLU A 71 -5.72 -17.44 10.77
N LYS A 72 -5.21 -16.22 10.94
CA LYS A 72 -4.97 -15.60 12.25
C LYS A 72 -6.05 -14.59 12.64
N GLU A 73 -7.12 -14.48 11.86
CA GLU A 73 -8.22 -13.53 12.10
C GLU A 73 -7.72 -12.09 12.34
N LEU A 74 -6.73 -11.65 11.56
CA LEU A 74 -6.08 -10.34 11.75
C LEU A 74 -6.92 -9.17 11.24
N LEU A 75 -7.94 -9.43 10.44
CA LEU A 75 -8.84 -8.43 9.87
C LEU A 75 -10.25 -8.60 10.40
N ASN A 76 -10.90 -7.48 10.72
CA ASN A 76 -12.31 -7.44 11.10
C ASN A 76 -13.22 -7.45 9.84
N GLY A 77 -13.06 -8.49 9.01
CA GLY A 77 -13.75 -8.66 7.73
C GLY A 77 -12.86 -8.53 6.50
N PRO A 78 -13.43 -8.68 5.29
CA PRO A 78 -12.69 -8.50 4.05
C PRO A 78 -12.22 -7.06 3.91
N GLU A 79 -11.08 -6.88 3.26
CA GLU A 79 -10.61 -5.55 2.88
C GLU A 79 -11.56 -4.87 1.89
N GLN A 80 -11.51 -3.55 1.89
CA GLN A 80 -12.24 -2.72 0.93
C GLN A 80 -11.25 -2.18 -0.09
N ILE A 81 -11.40 -2.58 -1.34
CA ILE A 81 -10.53 -2.16 -2.44
C ILE A 81 -11.25 -1.09 -3.25
N GLU A 82 -10.60 0.07 -3.39
CA GLU A 82 -11.08 1.19 -4.20
C GLU A 82 -10.09 1.46 -5.34
N MET A 83 -10.58 1.52 -6.58
CA MET A 83 -9.77 1.89 -7.74
C MET A 83 -9.85 3.39 -7.96
N LEU A 84 -8.72 4.08 -7.80
CA LEU A 84 -8.63 5.53 -7.91
C LEU A 84 -8.16 5.95 -9.30
N THR A 85 -8.80 6.98 -9.86
CA THR A 85 -8.32 7.68 -11.06
C THR A 85 -7.68 9.01 -10.66
N ILE A 86 -6.43 9.23 -11.05
CA ILE A 86 -5.76 10.52 -10.80
C ILE A 86 -6.33 11.54 -11.79
N ILE A 87 -7.09 12.52 -11.28
CA ILE A 87 -7.67 13.61 -12.09
C ILE A 87 -6.65 14.74 -12.28
N ALA A 88 -5.97 15.14 -11.20
CA ALA A 88 -4.93 16.16 -11.19
C ALA A 88 -4.02 15.96 -9.96
N GLY A 89 -2.76 16.39 -10.06
CA GLY A 89 -1.82 16.32 -8.94
C GLY A 89 -0.38 16.60 -9.36
N PHE A 90 0.51 16.67 -8.38
CA PHE A 90 1.95 16.81 -8.60
C PHE A 90 2.62 15.46 -8.31
N ALA A 91 3.45 14.98 -9.23
CA ALA A 91 4.34 13.86 -8.99
C ALA A 91 5.77 14.41 -8.92
N ALA A 92 6.44 14.27 -7.78
CA ALA A 92 7.88 14.44 -7.72
C ALA A 92 8.51 13.31 -8.55
N ARG A 93 9.31 13.68 -9.56
CA ARG A 93 10.12 12.74 -10.34
C ARG A 93 11.45 12.51 -9.64
#